data_AF-A0A336ND38-F1
#
_entry.id   AF-A0A336ND38-F1
#
_cell.length_a   1.000
_cell.length_b   1.000
_cell.length_c   1.000
_cell.angle_alpha   90.00
_cell.angle_beta   90.00
_cell.angle_gamma   90.00
#
_symmetry.space_group_name_H-M   'P 1'
#
loop_
_entity.id
_entity.type
_entity.pdbx_description
1 polymer ?
#
loop_
_entity_poly.entity_id
_entity_poly.type
_entity_poly.pdbx_seq_one_letter_code
_entity_poly.pdbx_strand_id
1 'polypeptide(L)'
;MLNKVTLIGRLGANPESKTMNSGAEIVNFSIATSESYTDKKTNQKVEKTEWHSVVIFNPHLAKIALQYLNKGSKVYIEGKLQTRKWQDKNGHDRYTTEIVLPQFKGELYLLDAKKDQSAPPTPSPITSQNYAIASGAADHSISLNDAIPF
;
A
#
# COMPACT_ATOMS: atom_id res chain seq x y z
N MET A 1 31.59 -8.35 11.34
CA MET A 1 31.22 -7.58 10.13
C MET A 1 29.74 -7.27 10.18
N LEU A 2 29.30 -6.11 9.68
CA LEU A 2 27.91 -5.66 9.73
C LEU A 2 27.36 -5.53 8.29
N ASN A 3 26.21 -6.14 8.02
CA ASN A 3 25.43 -5.94 6.81
C ASN A 3 23.99 -5.63 7.26
N LYS A 4 23.59 -4.37 7.14
CA LYS A 4 22.28 -3.85 7.51
C LYS A 4 21.84 -2.85 6.46
N VAL A 5 20.58 -2.97 6.03
CA VAL A 5 19.90 -2.00 5.17
C VAL A 5 18.63 -1.54 5.86
N THR A 6 18.45 -0.23 5.91
CA THR A 6 17.26 0.44 6.45
C THR A 6 16.66 1.30 5.35
N LEU A 7 15.40 1.09 5.02
CA LEU A 7 14.70 1.86 4.00
C LEU A 7 13.36 2.35 4.51
N ILE A 8 12.99 3.55 4.08
CA ILE A 8 11.61 4.05 4.14
C ILE A 8 11.18 4.34 2.72
N GLY A 9 10.08 3.73 2.28
CA GLY A 9 9.60 3.91 0.92
C GLY A 9 8.17 3.46 0.75
N ARG A 10 7.72 3.41 -0.51
CA ARG A 10 6.37 2.97 -0.88
C ARG A 10 6.40 1.72 -1.74
N LEU A 11 5.42 0.84 -1.53
CA LEU A 11 5.29 -0.36 -2.34
C LEU A 11 4.91 -0.04 -3.79
N GLY A 12 5.59 -0.63 -4.76
CA GLY A 12 5.26 -0.51 -6.20
C GLY A 12 4.11 -1.38 -6.66
N ALA A 13 3.93 -2.51 -5.98
CA ALA A 13 2.90 -3.52 -6.24
C ALA A 13 2.42 -4.12 -4.91
N ASN A 14 1.32 -4.87 -4.96
CA ASN A 14 0.88 -5.65 -3.80
C ASN A 14 1.95 -6.70 -3.44
N PRO A 15 2.09 -7.07 -2.16
CA PRO A 15 2.94 -8.20 -1.77
C PRO A 15 2.46 -9.50 -2.39
N GLU A 16 3.39 -10.28 -2.91
CA GLU A 16 3.12 -11.59 -3.49
C GLU A 16 3.64 -12.68 -2.54
N SER A 17 2.80 -13.68 -2.25
CA SER A 17 3.21 -14.86 -1.49
C SER A 17 3.69 -15.94 -2.45
N LYS A 18 4.79 -16.61 -2.08
CA LYS A 18 5.32 -17.76 -2.80
C LYS A 18 5.73 -18.85 -1.82
N THR A 19 5.21 -20.05 -2.05
CA THR A 19 5.62 -21.24 -1.30
C THR A 19 6.88 -21.83 -1.92
N MET A 20 7.92 -22.03 -1.10
CA MET A 20 9.13 -22.73 -1.50
C MET A 20 8.93 -24.25 -1.48
N ASN A 21 9.79 -24.99 -2.18
CA ASN A 21 9.79 -26.46 -2.19
C ASN A 21 9.99 -27.06 -0.79
N SER A 22 10.59 -26.31 0.14
CA SER A 22 10.74 -26.68 1.55
C SER A 22 9.44 -26.55 2.37
N GLY A 23 8.35 -26.05 1.78
CA GLY A 23 7.11 -25.72 2.46
C GLY A 23 7.11 -24.35 3.15
N ALA A 24 8.24 -23.62 3.13
CA ALA A 24 8.31 -22.27 3.70
C ALA A 24 7.59 -21.26 2.80
N GLU A 25 6.71 -20.45 3.40
CA GLU A 25 6.08 -19.31 2.73
C GLU A 25 7.02 -18.11 2.77
N ILE A 26 7.26 -17.51 1.60
CA ILE A 26 8.02 -16.26 1.47
C ILE A 26 7.16 -15.19 0.84
N VAL A 27 7.47 -13.93 1.14
CA VAL A 27 6.77 -12.78 0.56
C VAL A 27 7.74 -11.88 -0.17
N ASN A 28 7.40 -11.51 -1.40
CA ASN A 28 8.18 -10.60 -2.23
C ASN A 28 7.39 -9.34 -2.61
N PHE A 29 8.07 -8.20 -2.63
CA PHE A 29 7.54 -6.93 -3.15
C PHE A 29 8.66 -5.96 -3.49
N SER A 30 8.32 -4.88 -4.20
CA SER A 30 9.24 -3.79 -4.52
C SER A 30 8.93 -2.53 -3.72
N ILE A 31 9.98 -1.83 -3.27
CA ILE A 31 9.89 -0.52 -2.63
C ILE A 31 10.56 0.54 -3.51
N ALA A 32 9.85 1.65 -3.75
CA ALA A 32 10.41 2.86 -4.31
C ALA A 32 10.93 3.80 -3.22
N THR A 33 12.13 4.35 -3.42
CA THR A 33 12.65 5.52 -2.69
C THR A 33 13.03 6.60 -3.70
N SER A 34 12.65 7.85 -3.45
CA SER A 34 12.99 8.97 -4.33
C SER A 34 13.89 10.00 -3.65
N GLU A 35 14.83 10.54 -4.42
CA GLU A 35 15.69 11.65 -4.05
C GLU A 35 15.48 12.79 -5.04
N SER A 36 15.37 14.03 -4.53
CA SER A 36 15.29 15.25 -5.34
C SER A 36 16.57 16.05 -5.16
N TYR A 37 17.25 16.38 -6.26
CA TYR A 37 18.44 17.25 -6.25
C TYR A 37 18.40 18.24 -7.41
N THR A 38 19.10 19.36 -7.27
CA THR A 38 19.26 20.34 -8.35
C THR A 38 20.52 20.02 -9.13
N ASP A 39 20.40 19.79 -10.44
CA ASP A 39 21.56 19.60 -11.31
C ASP A 39 22.29 20.94 -11.49
N LYS A 40 23.58 20.96 -11.12
CA LYS A 40 24.43 22.15 -11.15
C LYS A 40 24.71 22.67 -12.56
N LYS A 41 24.57 21.83 -13.60
CA LYS A 41 24.82 22.25 -14.99
C LYS A 41 23.61 22.91 -15.62
N THR A 42 22.42 22.40 -15.31
CA THR A 42 21.17 22.82 -15.94
C THR A 42 20.32 23.73 -15.04
N ASN A 43 20.66 23.83 -13.76
CA ASN A 43 19.85 24.47 -12.71
C ASN A 43 18.42 23.92 -12.61
N GLN A 44 18.18 22.69 -13.08
CA GLN A 44 16.87 22.04 -13.01
C GLN A 44 16.78 21.09 -11.82
N LYS A 45 15.58 20.97 -11.26
CA LYS A 45 15.27 19.97 -10.24
C LYS A 45 15.11 18.60 -10.91
N VAL A 46 15.94 17.64 -10.53
CA VAL A 46 15.90 16.25 -10.98
C VAL A 46 15.38 15.39 -9.85
N GLU A 47 14.43 14.49 -10.17
CA GLU A 47 13.96 13.47 -9.26
C GLU A 47 14.48 12.10 -9.73
N LYS A 48 15.15 11.38 -8.83
CA LYS A 48 15.67 10.03 -9.08
C LYS A 48 14.97 9.05 -8.17
N THR A 49 14.31 8.05 -8.77
CA THR A 49 13.63 6.97 -8.03
C THR A 49 14.43 5.68 -8.17
N GLU A 50 14.72 5.03 -7.04
CA GLU A 50 15.37 3.73 -6.97
C GLU A 50 14.36 2.67 -6.51
N TRP A 51 14.42 1.50 -7.15
CA TRP A 51 13.53 0.37 -6.89
C TRP A 51 14.28 -0.77 -6.20
N HIS A 52 13.79 -1.16 -5.04
CA HIS A 52 14.41 -2.14 -4.17
C HIS A 52 13.56 -3.40 -4.11
N SER A 53 14.15 -4.55 -4.44
CA SER A 53 13.49 -5.85 -4.27
C SER A 53 13.62 -6.31 -2.82
N VAL A 54 12.50 -6.58 -2.16
CA VAL A 54 12.45 -7.06 -0.76
C VAL A 54 11.92 -8.49 -0.74
N VAL A 55 12.60 -9.35 0.01
CA VAL A 55 12.23 -10.76 0.22
C VAL A 55 12.15 -11.04 1.71
N ILE A 56 10.97 -11.42 2.18
CA ILE A 56 10.71 -11.75 3.58
C ILE A 56 10.64 -13.26 3.75
N PHE A 57 11.58 -13.81 4.52
CA PHE A 57 11.57 -15.20 5.01
C PHE A 57 11.02 -15.30 6.44
N ASN A 58 10.93 -14.19 7.16
CA ASN A 58 10.34 -14.17 8.49
C ASN A 58 8.82 -14.42 8.41
N PRO A 59 8.30 -15.54 8.91
CA PRO A 59 6.89 -15.91 8.75
C PRO A 59 5.95 -14.93 9.45
N HIS A 60 6.40 -14.28 10.52
CA HIS A 60 5.59 -13.27 11.22
C HIS A 60 5.46 -12.00 10.38
N LEU A 61 6.57 -11.49 9.85
CA LEU A 61 6.58 -10.30 9.00
C LEU A 61 5.90 -10.56 7.66
N ALA A 62 6.01 -11.77 7.12
CA ALA A 62 5.32 -12.19 5.90
C ALA A 62 3.79 -12.10 6.05
N LYS A 63 3.24 -12.62 7.16
CA LYS A 63 1.81 -12.50 7.47
C LYS A 63 1.37 -11.04 7.59
N ILE A 64 2.14 -10.21 8.29
CA ILE A 64 1.85 -8.77 8.42
C ILE A 64 1.86 -8.10 7.04
N ALA A 65 2.86 -8.41 6.22
CA ALA A 65 2.97 -7.84 4.88
C ALA A 65 1.75 -8.17 4.03
N LEU A 66 1.35 -9.45 3.97
CA LEU A 66 0.20 -9.88 3.16
C LEU A 66 -1.13 -9.34 3.68
N GLN A 67 -1.29 -9.21 4.99
CA GLN A 67 -2.56 -8.79 5.58
C GLN A 67 -2.78 -7.28 5.49
N TYR A 68 -1.72 -6.48 5.55
CA TYR A 68 -1.85 -5.04 5.76
C TYR A 68 -1.19 -4.18 4.69
N LEU A 69 -0.32 -4.74 3.84
CA LEU A 69 0.32 -3.96 2.79
C LEU A 69 -0.37 -4.15 1.45
N ASN A 70 -0.50 -3.04 0.75
CA ASN A 70 -1.00 -2.97 -0.62
C ASN A 70 -0.11 -2.03 -1.44
N LYS A 71 -0.35 -1.99 -2.76
CA LYS A 71 0.33 -1.04 -3.64
C LYS A 71 0.18 0.38 -3.09
N GLY A 72 1.32 1.07 -2.98
CA GLY A 72 1.40 2.43 -2.46
C GLY A 72 1.59 2.55 -0.94
N SER A 73 1.48 1.45 -0.18
CA SER A 73 1.68 1.48 1.28
C SER A 73 3.06 2.01 1.63
N LYS A 74 3.12 2.89 2.64
CA LYS A 74 4.39 3.43 3.16
C LYS A 74 4.91 2.54 4.26
N VAL A 75 6.16 2.11 4.15
CA VAL A 75 6.78 1.16 5.08
C VAL A 75 8.20 1.57 5.47
N TYR A 76 8.59 1.19 6.68
CA TYR A 76 9.98 1.04 7.08
C TYR A 76 10.37 -0.44 6.98
N ILE A 77 11.55 -0.70 6.45
CA ILE A 77 12.17 -2.03 6.38
C ILE A 77 13.57 -1.98 6.96
N GLU A 78 13.91 -2.95 7.81
CA GLU A 78 15.29 -3.30 8.13
C GLU A 78 15.59 -4.74 7.66
N GLY A 79 16.67 -4.92 6.91
CA GLY A 79 17.14 -6.23 6.43
C GLY A 79 18.63 -6.26 6.16
N LYS A 80 19.06 -7.20 5.30
CA LYS A 80 20.45 -7.30 4.81
C LYS A 80 20.46 -7.37 3.29
N LEU A 81 21.54 -6.89 2.65
CA LEU A 81 21.73 -7.12 1.22
C LEU A 81 22.20 -8.54 0.97
N GLN A 82 21.60 -9.20 -0.01
CA GLN A 82 22.05 -10.49 -0.51
C GLN A 82 22.00 -10.48 -2.02
N THR A 83 23.12 -10.77 -2.67
CA THR A 83 23.19 -10.96 -4.12
C THR A 83 23.21 -12.45 -4.42
N ARG A 84 22.25 -12.92 -5.20
CA ARG A 84 22.22 -14.29 -5.70
C ARG A 84 22.58 -14.35 -7.17
N LYS A 85 23.33 -15.38 -7.54
CA LYS A 85 23.65 -15.75 -8.91
C LYS A 85 22.62 -16.77 -9.40
N TRP A 86 22.09 -16.58 -10.59
CA TRP A 86 21.20 -17.53 -11.25
C TRP A 86 21.47 -17.52 -12.75
N GLN A 87 21.16 -18.60 -13.45
CA GLN A 87 21.31 -18.69 -14.90
C GLN A 87 19.98 -18.40 -15.59
N ASP A 88 20.02 -17.55 -16.62
CA ASP A 88 18.86 -17.36 -17.48
C ASP A 88 18.64 -18.55 -18.43
N LYS A 89 17.56 -18.50 -19.22
CA LYS A 89 17.19 -19.57 -20.15
C LYS A 89 18.27 -19.84 -21.21
N ASN A 90 19.18 -18.88 -21.44
CA ASN A 90 20.24 -18.97 -22.42
C ASN A 90 21.57 -19.44 -21.78
N GLY A 91 21.57 -19.77 -20.49
CA GLY A 91 22.75 -20.20 -19.74
C GLY A 91 23.66 -19.07 -19.27
N HIS A 92 23.26 -17.81 -19.43
CA HIS A 92 24.08 -16.68 -19.00
C HIS A 92 23.91 -16.43 -17.50
N ASP A 93 25.03 -16.15 -16.83
CA ASP A 93 25.05 -15.81 -15.42
C ASP A 93 24.41 -14.43 -15.17
N ARG A 94 23.40 -14.39 -14.31
CA ARG A 94 22.71 -13.19 -13.87
C ARG A 94 22.85 -13.03 -12.37
N TYR A 95 22.94 -11.78 -11.94
CA TYR A 95 23.02 -11.41 -10.53
C TYR A 95 21.80 -10.58 -10.17
N THR A 96 21.21 -10.88 -9.02
CA THR A 96 20.10 -10.10 -8.46
C THR A 96 20.41 -9.79 -7.02
N THR A 97 20.40 -8.51 -6.68
CA THR A 97 20.60 -8.02 -5.32
C THR A 97 19.24 -7.75 -4.70
N GLU A 98 19.00 -8.37 -3.55
CA GLU A 98 17.73 -8.33 -2.83
C GLU A 98 17.97 -7.92 -1.38
N ILE A 99 16.99 -7.25 -0.80
CA ILE A 99 16.95 -6.94 0.63
C ILE A 99 16.20 -8.08 1.30
N VAL A 100 16.94 -8.87 2.07
CA VAL A 100 16.43 -10.09 2.69
C VAL A 100 16.14 -9.83 4.16
N LEU A 101 14.93 -10.18 4.60
CA LEU A 101 14.54 -10.28 6.01
C LEU A 101 14.57 -11.77 6.40
N PRO A 102 15.63 -12.25 7.08
CA PRO A 102 15.79 -13.67 7.43
C PRO A 102 14.70 -14.16 8.40
N GLN A 103 14.55 -15.48 8.51
CA GLN A 103 13.50 -16.11 9.33
C GLN A 103 13.31 -15.56 10.75
N PHE A 104 14.41 -15.17 11.41
CA PHE A 104 14.41 -14.68 12.80
C PHE A 104 14.98 -13.25 12.94
N LYS A 105 15.07 -12.50 11.85
CA LYS A 105 15.66 -11.15 11.84
C LYS A 105 14.89 -10.20 10.90
N GLY A 106 15.20 -8.92 11.03
CA GLY A 106 14.61 -7.85 10.23
C GLY A 106 13.43 -7.19 10.93
N GLU A 107 13.08 -6.01 10.46
CA GLU A 107 11.99 -5.19 10.99
C GLU A 107 11.12 -4.68 9.86
N LEU A 108 9.81 -4.59 10.12
CA LEU A 108 8.81 -4.04 9.23
C LEU A 108 7.90 -3.15 10.07
N TYR A 109 7.84 -1.85 9.77
CA TYR A 109 6.83 -0.96 10.34
C TYR A 109 5.95 -0.38 9.25
N LEU A 110 4.64 -0.39 9.50
CA LEU A 110 3.66 0.26 8.65
C LEU A 110 3.64 1.74 9.04
N LEU A 111 3.79 2.61 8.06
CA LEU A 111 3.86 4.06 8.27
C LEU A 111 2.63 4.79 7.72
N ASP A 112 1.66 4.04 7.20
CA ASP A 112 0.39 4.62 6.76
C ASP A 112 -0.49 4.95 7.98
N ALA A 113 -1.07 6.15 7.99
CA ALA A 113 -2.09 6.50 8.96
C ALA A 113 -3.31 5.60 8.73
N LYS A 114 -3.84 5.01 9.80
CA LYS A 114 -5.07 4.21 9.78
C LYS A 114 -6.16 5.08 9.14
N LYS A 115 -6.58 4.77 7.91
CA LYS A 115 -7.79 5.38 7.32
C LYS A 115 -8.96 4.89 8.17
N ASP A 116 -9.43 5.72 9.09
CA ASP A 116 -10.73 5.52 9.72
C ASP A 116 -11.79 5.50 8.61
N GLN A 117 -12.29 4.32 8.30
CA GLN A 117 -13.50 4.15 7.50
C GLN A 117 -14.69 4.51 8.41
N SER A 118 -14.90 5.80 8.61
CA SER A 118 -16.07 6.35 9.29
C SER A 118 -16.55 7.61 8.56
N ALA A 119 -16.80 7.49 7.26
CA ALA A 119 -17.70 8.39 6.56
C ALA A 119 -19.06 7.70 6.44
N PRO A 120 -20.13 8.21 7.10
CA PRO A 120 -21.48 7.71 6.89
C PRO A 120 -21.87 7.83 5.41
N PRO A 121 -22.61 6.87 4.83
CA PRO A 121 -23.12 7.02 3.48
C PRO A 121 -24.04 8.24 3.42
N THR A 122 -23.67 9.22 2.60
CA THR A 122 -24.54 10.35 2.26
C THR A 122 -25.79 9.80 1.58
N PRO A 123 -27.01 10.02 2.10
CA PRO A 123 -28.21 9.56 1.41
C PRO A 123 -28.38 10.37 0.12
N SER A 124 -28.48 9.67 -1.01
CA SER A 124 -28.83 10.25 -2.31
C SER A 124 -30.21 10.92 -2.24
N PRO A 125 -30.40 12.12 -2.84
CA PRO A 125 -31.72 12.72 -2.92
C PRO A 125 -32.62 11.87 -3.83
N ILE A 126 -33.78 11.46 -3.30
CA ILE A 126 -34.82 10.78 -4.05
C ILE A 126 -35.39 11.78 -5.07
N THR A 127 -35.23 11.49 -6.36
CA THR A 127 -35.90 12.21 -7.45
C THR A 127 -37.38 11.88 -7.41
N SER A 128 -38.21 12.83 -6.96
CA SER A 128 -39.67 12.74 -7.06
C SER A 128 -40.10 12.74 -8.52
N GLN A 129 -40.56 11.60 -9.04
CA GLN A 129 -41.26 11.56 -10.32
C GLN A 129 -42.70 12.04 -10.13
N ASN A 130 -43.02 13.14 -10.81
CA ASN A 130 -44.39 13.65 -11.00
C ASN A 130 -45.23 12.62 -11.78
N TYR A 131 -46.23 12.03 -11.12
CA TYR A 131 -47.38 11.46 -11.81
C TYR A 131 -48.53 12.47 -11.84
N ALA A 132 -49.04 12.69 -13.04
CA ALA A 132 -50.12 13.62 -13.33
C ALA A 132 -51.47 13.18 -12.74
N ILE A 133 -52.08 14.15 -12.06
CA ILE A 133 -53.49 14.40 -11.73
C ILE A 133 -54.52 13.42 -12.35
N ALA A 134 -55.25 12.71 -11.48
CA ALA A 134 -56.67 12.44 -11.63
C ALA A 134 -57.33 12.19 -10.27
N SER A 135 -58.46 12.90 -10.04
CA SER A 135 -59.46 12.74 -8.97
C SER A 135 -59.10 13.12 -7.52
N GLY A 136 -59.59 14.30 -7.12
CA GLY A 136 -60.50 14.42 -5.98
C GLY A 136 -59.92 14.48 -4.55
N ALA A 137 -59.98 15.69 -3.98
CA ALA A 137 -60.16 16.01 -2.56
C ALA A 137 -58.94 16.37 -1.68
N ALA A 138 -59.10 17.55 -1.08
CA ALA A 138 -58.60 18.06 0.20
C ALA A 138 -57.10 18.29 0.42
N ASP A 139 -56.80 19.60 0.45
CA ASP A 139 -55.67 20.30 1.02
C ASP A 139 -55.36 19.87 2.47
N HIS A 140 -54.10 19.52 2.74
CA HIS A 140 -53.55 19.60 4.09
C HIS A 140 -52.08 19.98 4.04
N SER A 141 -51.83 21.29 4.05
CA SER A 141 -50.57 21.87 4.52
C SER A 141 -50.45 21.65 6.02
N ILE A 142 -49.39 20.96 6.46
CA ILE A 142 -48.99 20.97 7.88
C ILE A 142 -47.52 21.37 7.93
N SER A 143 -47.32 22.66 8.16
CA SER A 143 -46.06 23.25 8.63
C SER A 143 -45.89 22.88 10.09
N LEU A 144 -44.82 22.16 10.44
CA LEU A 144 -44.41 21.91 11.82
C LEU A 144 -42.92 22.24 11.99
N ASN A 145 -42.62 23.54 11.96
CA ASN A 145 -41.58 24.08 12.83
C ASN A 145 -42.18 24.07 14.24
N ASP A 146 -41.76 23.13 15.08
CA ASP A 146 -42.08 23.17 16.51
C ASP A 146 -40.84 22.84 17.36
N ALA A 147 -40.69 23.64 18.41
CA ALA A 147 -39.50 23.83 19.21
C ALA A 147 -39.35 22.72 20.26
N ILE A 148 -38.10 22.29 20.52
CA ILE A 148 -37.77 21.48 21.69
C ILE A 148 -37.10 22.40 22.72
N PRO A 149 -37.67 22.57 23.93
CA PRO A 149 -37.05 23.35 24.99
C PRO A 149 -36.15 22.48 25.89
N PHE A 150 -35.00 23.10 26.24
CA PHE A 150 -33.94 22.74 27.21
C PHE A 150 -33.07 21.50 26.96
#